data_AF-R5B1A9-F1
#
_entry.id   AF-R5B1A9-F1
#
_cell.length_a   1.000
_cell.length_b   1.000
_cell.length_c   1.000
_cell.angle_alpha   90.00
_cell.angle_beta   90.00
_cell.angle_gamma   90.00
#
_symmetry.space_group_name_H-M   'P 1'
#
loop_
_entity.id
_entity.type
_entity.pdbx_description
1 polymer ?
#
loop_
_entity_poly.entity_id
_entity_poly.type
_entity_poly.pdbx_seq_one_letter_code
_entity_poly.pdbx_strand_id
1 'polypeptide(L)'
;MDLHKEQSNHQKKQKEQKASSFRRYRSTNILDYYRDRCTFCGAAMEPGERFCTECGNNRQGIQCPNCGTLNYHNFCKNCFAPLNERAKSALSEAKWDPHFQRAEQLAKEMHELEKIIAEANATVTQYDDAPDRSSSLSDADRQILASYNDLFAGIGNSPISSTPSSANKQPAQTKERKQFAIQKAKDAMAAYKAKMAELQMHIDAMMPPSAATPEEKRDFFSARIITTTKIELVKQGWVCNYCRCYHKCPNDCVSPELGGKWIFFEKEVETTQTIID
;
A
#
# COMPACT_ATOMS: atom_id res chain seq x y z
N MET A 1 7.35 13.13 -39.91
CA MET A 1 7.74 12.44 -38.65
C MET A 1 8.30 13.40 -37.60
N ASP A 2 8.69 14.62 -37.99
CA ASP A 2 9.38 15.56 -37.11
C ASP A 2 8.47 16.27 -36.08
N LEU A 3 7.20 16.54 -36.43
CA LEU A 3 6.22 17.15 -35.51
C LEU A 3 5.90 16.29 -34.27
N HIS A 4 5.83 14.97 -34.42
CA HIS A 4 5.65 14.05 -33.29
C HIS A 4 6.89 14.00 -32.39
N LYS A 5 8.08 14.17 -32.97
CA LYS A 5 9.36 14.18 -32.25
C LYS A 5 9.53 15.47 -31.45
N GLU A 6 9.09 16.60 -32.00
CA GLU A 6 9.06 17.90 -31.32
C GLU A 6 8.06 17.95 -30.16
N GLN A 7 6.85 17.40 -30.35
CA GLN A 7 5.86 17.29 -29.28
C GLN A 7 6.31 16.34 -28.16
N SER A 8 6.96 15.23 -28.51
CA SER A 8 7.55 14.29 -27.54
C SER A 8 8.68 14.95 -26.74
N ASN A 9 9.56 15.72 -27.40
CA ASN A 9 10.65 16.44 -26.74
C ASN A 9 10.14 17.59 -25.86
N HIS A 10 9.06 18.27 -26.26
CA HIS A 10 8.44 19.32 -25.45
C HIS A 10 7.78 18.74 -24.19
N GLN A 11 7.09 17.60 -24.30
CA GLN A 11 6.55 16.89 -23.14
C GLN A 11 7.64 16.36 -22.21
N LYS A 12 8.77 15.89 -22.76
CA LYS A 12 9.95 15.47 -21.98
C LYS A 12 10.56 16.64 -21.21
N LYS A 13 10.77 17.79 -21.88
CA LYS A 13 11.26 19.03 -21.25
C LYS A 13 10.32 19.55 -20.16
N GLN A 14 9.01 19.48 -20.37
CA GLN A 14 8.03 19.87 -19.35
C GLN A 14 8.04 18.92 -18.15
N LYS A 15 8.21 17.60 -18.37
CA LYS A 15 8.39 16.62 -17.28
C LYS A 15 9.69 16.83 -16.51
N GLU A 16 10.80 17.10 -17.20
CA GLU A 16 12.10 17.38 -16.58
C GLU A 16 12.10 18.70 -15.81
N GLN A 17 11.42 19.74 -16.32
CA GLN A 17 11.25 21.02 -15.61
C GLN A 17 10.42 20.87 -14.34
N LYS A 18 9.34 20.08 -14.36
CA LYS A 18 8.54 19.76 -13.16
C LYS A 18 9.28 18.88 -12.15
N ALA A 19 10.19 18.02 -12.60
CA ALA A 19 11.03 17.20 -11.72
C ALA A 19 12.16 18.00 -11.03
N SER A 20 12.51 19.18 -11.55
CA SER A 20 13.67 19.97 -11.09
C SER A 20 13.46 20.84 -9.85
N SER A 21 12.24 20.95 -9.31
CA SER A 21 11.94 21.88 -8.21
C SER A 21 12.32 21.38 -6.82
N PHE A 22 12.56 20.08 -6.63
CA PHE A 22 12.97 19.52 -5.34
C PHE A 22 14.49 19.58 -5.20
N ARG A 23 15.01 20.70 -4.69
CA ARG A 23 16.42 20.76 -4.22
C ARG A 23 16.62 19.70 -3.15
N ARG A 24 17.59 18.79 -3.35
CA ARG A 24 18.01 17.85 -2.30
C ARG A 24 18.49 18.65 -1.09
N TYR A 25 17.86 18.43 0.06
CA TYR A 25 18.27 19.02 1.32
C TYR A 25 19.73 18.61 1.62
N ARG A 26 20.61 19.59 1.81
CA ARG A 26 22.00 19.35 2.19
C ARG A 26 22.05 19.27 3.71
N SER A 27 22.27 18.06 4.23
CA SER A 27 22.41 17.83 5.67
C SER A 27 23.58 18.63 6.21
N THR A 28 23.27 19.70 6.95
CA THR A 28 24.19 20.32 7.91
C THR A 28 24.13 19.53 9.22
N ASN A 29 25.19 19.59 10.01
CA ASN A 29 25.17 19.00 11.35
C ASN A 29 24.13 19.75 12.20
N ILE A 30 23.12 19.02 12.68
CA ILE A 30 22.01 19.59 13.44
C ILE A 30 22.47 20.29 14.72
N LEU A 31 23.54 19.79 15.36
CA LEU A 31 24.07 20.37 16.60
C LEU A 31 24.77 21.71 16.36
N ASP A 32 25.31 21.93 15.16
CA ASP A 32 25.92 23.21 14.78
C ASP A 32 24.87 24.28 14.50
N TYR A 33 23.73 23.89 13.93
CA TYR A 33 22.61 24.81 13.68
C TYR A 33 21.88 25.22 14.96
N TYR A 34 21.83 24.32 15.95
CA TYR A 34 21.18 24.52 17.25
C TYR A 34 22.19 24.76 18.38
N ARG A 35 23.27 25.52 18.12
CA ARG A 35 24.37 25.70 19.09
C ARG A 35 23.92 26.36 20.40
N ASP A 36 23.00 27.30 20.31
CA ASP A 36 22.52 28.19 21.38
C ASP A 36 21.06 27.92 21.77
N ARG A 37 20.45 26.87 21.20
CA ARG A 37 19.03 26.53 21.43
C ARG A 37 18.81 25.03 21.52
N CYS A 38 17.79 24.62 22.26
CA CYS A 38 17.37 23.24 22.36
C CYS A 38 16.72 22.75 21.05
N THR A 39 17.15 21.59 20.53
CA THR A 39 16.60 20.97 19.31
C THR A 39 15.17 20.43 19.47
N PHE A 40 14.71 20.30 20.72
CA PHE A 40 13.41 19.74 21.09
C PHE A 40 12.36 20.82 21.35
N CYS A 41 12.70 21.86 22.13
CA CYS A 41 11.75 22.90 22.52
C CYS A 41 12.07 24.32 22.01
N GLY A 42 13.26 24.54 21.44
CA GLY A 42 13.69 25.84 20.94
C GLY A 42 14.18 26.83 22.01
N ALA A 43 14.11 26.47 23.30
CA ALA A 43 14.59 27.31 24.39
C ALA A 43 16.09 27.60 24.28
N ALA A 44 16.52 28.77 24.76
CA ALA A 44 17.94 29.12 24.84
C ALA A 44 18.69 28.12 25.72
N MET A 45 19.92 27.76 25.31
CA MET A 45 20.78 26.83 26.04
C MET A 45 22.20 27.34 26.08
N GLU A 46 22.85 27.19 27.23
CA GLU A 46 24.24 27.59 27.40
C GLU A 46 25.20 26.55 26.75
N PRO A 47 26.36 27.01 26.23
CA PRO A 47 27.37 26.10 25.71
C PRO A 47 27.85 25.11 26.78
N GLY A 48 27.77 23.81 26.48
CA GLY A 48 28.24 22.74 27.37
C GLY A 48 27.16 22.11 28.26
N GLU A 49 25.96 22.67 28.33
CA GLU A 49 24.84 22.03 29.04
C GLU A 49 24.42 20.72 28.36
N ARG A 50 24.28 19.66 29.17
CA ARG A 50 23.85 18.33 28.71
C ARG A 50 22.35 18.19 28.60
N PHE A 51 21.59 18.87 29.47
CA PHE A 51 20.13 18.82 29.52
C PHE A 51 19.56 20.22 29.39
N CYS A 52 18.44 20.36 28.70
CA CYS A 52 17.70 21.62 28.63
C CYS A 52 16.96 21.85 29.95
N THR A 53 17.07 23.05 30.53
CA THR A 53 16.37 23.45 31.75
C THR A 53 14.85 23.55 31.57
N GLU A 54 14.39 23.88 30.36
CA GLU A 54 12.96 24.06 30.07
C GLU A 54 12.22 22.76 29.78
N CYS A 55 12.83 21.82 29.05
CA CYS A 55 12.16 20.58 28.63
C CYS A 55 12.79 19.30 29.17
N GLY A 56 13.93 19.38 29.87
CA GLY A 56 14.62 18.24 30.45
C GLY A 56 15.29 17.29 29.44
N ASN A 57 15.13 17.50 28.12
CA ASN A 57 15.70 16.62 27.11
C ASN A 57 17.23 16.75 27.03
N ASN A 58 17.89 15.62 26.75
CA ASN A 58 19.33 15.55 26.57
C ASN A 58 19.74 16.10 25.20
N ARG A 59 20.72 17.01 25.17
CA ARG A 59 21.30 17.61 23.97
C ARG A 59 21.94 16.58 23.03
N GLN A 60 22.39 15.44 23.55
CA GLN A 60 22.96 14.35 22.75
C GLN A 60 21.91 13.55 21.96
N GLY A 61 20.62 13.81 22.18
CA GLY A 61 19.52 13.12 21.52
C GLY A 61 18.91 11.99 22.35
N ILE A 62 17.86 11.39 21.80
CA ILE A 62 17.09 10.29 22.40
C ILE A 62 17.11 9.11 21.44
N GLN A 63 17.45 7.92 21.94
CA GLN A 63 17.32 6.68 21.16
C GLN A 63 15.86 6.23 21.16
N CYS A 64 15.31 5.95 19.98
CA CYS A 64 13.93 5.49 19.85
C CYS A 64 13.78 4.09 20.47
N PRO A 65 12.84 3.87 21.40
CA PRO A 65 12.64 2.56 22.01
C PRO A 65 12.05 1.52 21.04
N ASN A 66 11.40 1.97 19.96
CA ASN A 66 10.78 1.07 18.98
C ASN A 66 11.79 0.58 17.92
N CYS A 67 12.63 1.48 17.38
CA CYS A 67 13.52 1.15 16.26
C CYS A 67 15.02 1.43 16.50
N GLY A 68 15.43 1.88 17.69
CA GLY A 68 16.82 2.16 18.04
C GLY A 68 17.45 3.38 17.38
N THR A 69 16.71 4.11 16.53
CA THR A 69 17.24 5.29 15.82
C THR A 69 17.54 6.44 16.79
N LEU A 70 18.70 7.09 16.66
CA LEU A 70 19.04 8.31 17.40
C LEU A 70 18.34 9.52 16.80
N ASN A 71 17.63 10.28 17.65
CA ASN A 71 16.82 11.44 17.28
C ASN A 71 17.16 12.67 18.12
N TYR A 72 17.04 13.84 17.50
CA TYR A 72 17.24 15.14 18.15
C TYR A 72 15.94 15.95 18.24
N HIS A 73 14.80 15.32 17.92
CA HIS A 73 13.47 15.91 17.92
C HIS A 73 12.50 15.06 18.74
N ASN A 74 11.31 15.59 19.01
CA ASN A 74 10.33 14.96 19.89
C ASN A 74 9.71 13.68 19.30
N PHE A 75 9.75 13.52 17.97
CA PHE A 75 9.30 12.34 17.24
C PHE A 75 10.47 11.60 16.59
N CYS A 76 10.35 10.27 16.47
CA CYS A 76 11.33 9.47 15.75
C CYS A 76 11.26 9.75 14.24
N LYS A 77 12.39 10.07 13.61
CA LYS A 77 12.47 10.29 12.16
C LYS A 77 12.19 9.05 11.29
N ASN A 78 12.28 7.86 11.87
CA ASN A 78 12.12 6.59 11.15
C ASN A 78 10.72 5.99 11.33
N CYS A 79 10.20 5.95 12.56
CA CYS A 79 8.91 5.32 12.86
C CYS A 79 7.88 6.27 13.45
N PHE A 80 8.18 7.57 13.56
CA PHE A 80 7.29 8.59 14.12
C PHE A 80 6.78 8.31 15.55
N ALA A 81 7.42 7.39 16.27
CA ALA A 81 7.10 7.16 17.67
C ALA A 81 7.37 8.43 18.50
N PRO A 82 6.46 8.79 19.44
CA PRO A 82 6.66 9.90 20.36
C PRO A 82 7.77 9.55 21.34
N LEU A 83 8.78 10.42 21.48
CA LEU A 83 9.97 10.15 22.29
C LEU A 83 9.94 10.83 23.66
N ASN A 84 9.13 11.87 23.83
CA ASN A 84 9.02 12.61 25.08
C ASN A 84 7.60 13.14 25.31
N GLU A 85 7.42 13.85 26.42
CA GLU A 85 6.11 14.29 26.87
C GLU A 85 5.45 15.28 25.89
N ARG A 86 6.22 16.20 25.30
CA ARG A 86 5.70 17.13 24.29
C ARG A 86 5.13 16.40 23.08
N ALA A 87 5.81 15.36 22.58
CA ALA A 87 5.29 14.55 21.49
C ALA A 87 4.00 13.81 21.86
N LYS A 88 3.91 13.29 23.09
CA LYS A 88 2.67 12.64 23.57
C LYS A 88 1.51 13.62 23.68
N SER A 89 1.76 14.83 24.18
CA SER A 89 0.74 15.89 24.23
C SER A 89 0.26 16.24 22.82
N ALA A 90 1.18 16.45 21.87
CA ALA A 90 0.83 16.73 20.48
C ALA A 90 -0.01 15.60 19.83
N LEU A 91 0.29 14.32 20.12
CA LEU A 91 -0.53 13.19 19.67
C LEU A 91 -1.92 13.19 20.31
N SER A 92 -2.00 13.50 21.61
CA SER A 92 -3.28 13.56 22.30
C SER A 92 -4.17 14.67 21.71
N GLU A 93 -3.60 15.82 21.35
CA GLU A 93 -4.30 16.91 20.68
C GLU A 93 -4.75 16.52 19.27
N ALA A 94 -3.87 15.87 18.50
CA ALA A 94 -4.19 15.38 17.16
C ALA A 94 -5.39 14.42 17.17
N LYS A 95 -5.47 13.53 18.17
CA LYS A 95 -6.58 12.57 18.31
C LYS A 95 -7.96 13.24 18.42
N TRP A 96 -8.02 14.45 18.98
CA TRP A 96 -9.27 15.20 19.16
C TRP A 96 -9.55 16.21 18.04
N ASP A 97 -8.65 16.32 17.06
CA ASP A 97 -8.81 17.22 15.92
C ASP A 97 -9.82 16.64 14.90
N PRO A 98 -10.96 17.31 14.64
CA PRO A 98 -11.97 16.81 13.72
C PRO A 98 -11.45 16.63 12.28
N HIS A 99 -10.52 17.49 11.84
CA HIS A 99 -9.92 17.34 10.51
C HIS A 99 -9.06 16.10 10.44
N PHE A 100 -8.31 15.80 11.51
CA PHE A 100 -7.48 14.61 11.59
C PHE A 100 -8.33 13.34 11.64
N GLN A 101 -9.38 13.31 12.46
CA GLN A 101 -10.31 12.17 12.54
C GLN A 101 -10.98 11.88 11.18
N ARG A 102 -11.39 12.93 10.46
CA ARG A 102 -11.96 12.78 9.11
C ARG A 102 -10.92 12.27 8.12
N ALA A 103 -9.68 12.77 8.20
CA ALA A 103 -8.58 12.33 7.36
C ALA A 103 -8.24 10.83 7.59
N GLU A 104 -8.20 10.37 8.84
CA GLU A 104 -8.00 8.95 9.17
C GLU A 104 -9.13 8.07 8.62
N GLN A 105 -10.38 8.54 8.72
CA GLN A 105 -11.53 7.83 8.17
C GLN A 105 -11.46 7.73 6.64
N LEU A 106 -11.10 8.82 5.96
CA LEU A 106 -10.89 8.85 4.52
C LEU A 106 -9.79 7.89 4.08
N ALA A 107 -8.68 7.82 4.81
CA ALA A 107 -7.60 6.87 4.52
C ALA A 107 -8.08 5.41 4.61
N LYS A 108 -8.88 5.05 5.61
CA LYS A 108 -9.49 3.70 5.72
C LYS A 108 -10.43 3.40 4.55
N GLU A 109 -11.25 4.37 4.18
CA GLU A 109 -12.16 4.24 3.04
C GLU A 109 -11.43 4.13 1.70
N MET A 110 -10.31 4.85 1.54
CA MET A 110 -9.43 4.73 0.40
C MET A 110 -8.78 3.35 0.33
N HIS A 111 -8.32 2.80 1.46
CA HIS A 111 -7.77 1.46 1.52
C HIS A 111 -8.80 0.38 1.10
N GLU A 112 -10.07 0.54 1.45
CA GLU A 112 -11.11 -0.39 1.00
C GLU A 112 -11.35 -0.28 -0.52
N LEU A 113 -11.29 0.92 -1.08
CA LEU A 113 -11.35 1.11 -2.54
C LEU A 113 -10.15 0.47 -3.25
N GLU A 114 -8.94 0.52 -2.66
CA GLU A 114 -7.77 -0.17 -3.19
C GLU A 114 -7.99 -1.69 -3.30
N LYS A 115 -8.60 -2.31 -2.28
CA LYS A 115 -8.96 -3.74 -2.34
C LYS A 115 -9.93 -4.03 -3.47
N ILE A 116 -10.98 -3.22 -3.63
CA ILE A 116 -11.96 -3.38 -4.71
C ILE A 116 -11.28 -3.28 -6.08
N ILE A 117 -10.37 -2.32 -6.25
CA ILE A 117 -9.60 -2.14 -7.49
C ILE A 117 -8.71 -3.36 -7.74
N ALA A 118 -8.01 -3.85 -6.71
CA ALA A 118 -7.15 -5.02 -6.82
C ALA A 118 -7.94 -6.29 -7.20
N GLU A 119 -9.08 -6.55 -6.57
CA GLU A 119 -9.96 -7.69 -6.88
C GLU A 119 -10.53 -7.63 -8.30
N ALA A 120 -10.95 -6.43 -8.72
CA ALA A 120 -11.48 -6.22 -10.06
C ALA A 120 -10.39 -6.45 -11.11
N ASN A 121 -9.18 -5.94 -10.89
CA ASN A 121 -8.03 -6.17 -11.77
C ASN A 121 -7.65 -7.65 -11.81
N ALA A 122 -7.61 -8.35 -10.68
CA ALA A 122 -7.35 -9.79 -10.63
C ALA A 122 -8.39 -10.59 -11.44
N THR A 123 -9.66 -10.21 -11.35
CA THR A 123 -10.73 -10.81 -12.16
C THR A 123 -10.49 -10.59 -13.66
N VAL A 124 -10.07 -9.39 -14.06
CA VAL A 124 -9.74 -9.09 -15.47
C VAL A 124 -8.58 -9.96 -15.96
N THR A 125 -7.49 -10.05 -15.20
CA THR A 125 -6.31 -10.87 -15.55
C THR A 125 -6.64 -12.35 -15.69
N GLN A 126 -7.47 -12.91 -14.80
CA GLN A 126 -7.91 -14.32 -14.89
C GLN A 126 -8.60 -14.65 -16.23
N TYR A 127 -9.28 -13.67 -16.84
CA TYR A 127 -9.93 -13.84 -18.14
C TYR A 127 -9.02 -13.53 -19.34
N ASP A 128 -7.88 -12.87 -19.14
CA ASP A 128 -6.86 -12.67 -20.19
C ASP A 128 -5.93 -13.89 -20.33
N ASP A 129 -5.66 -14.62 -19.24
CA ASP A 129 -4.83 -15.85 -19.25
C ASP A 129 -5.60 -17.14 -19.60
N ALA A 130 -6.93 -17.07 -19.73
CA ALA A 130 -7.70 -18.21 -20.23
C ALA A 130 -7.35 -18.42 -21.72
N PRO A 131 -6.87 -19.61 -22.13
CA PRO A 131 -6.53 -19.85 -23.52
C PRO A 131 -7.76 -19.56 -24.37
N ASP A 132 -7.58 -18.71 -25.38
CA ASP A 132 -8.63 -18.31 -26.29
C ASP A 132 -9.19 -19.55 -27.02
N ARG A 133 -10.20 -20.17 -26.42
CA ARG A 133 -10.97 -21.25 -27.06
C ARG A 133 -11.88 -20.72 -28.16
N SER A 134 -11.87 -19.42 -28.43
CA SER A 134 -12.45 -18.83 -29.63
C SER A 134 -11.49 -18.84 -30.81
N SER A 135 -10.43 -19.67 -30.79
CA SER A 135 -9.70 -20.10 -31.97
C SER A 135 -10.71 -20.49 -33.05
N SER A 136 -11.03 -19.53 -33.91
CA SER A 136 -11.83 -19.74 -35.08
C SER A 136 -11.04 -20.75 -35.87
N LEU A 137 -11.56 -21.97 -35.99
CA LEU A 137 -10.95 -23.03 -36.78
C LEU A 137 -10.47 -22.40 -38.09
N SER A 138 -9.19 -22.62 -38.42
CA SER A 138 -8.64 -22.15 -39.69
C SER A 138 -9.46 -22.78 -40.81
N ASP A 139 -9.49 -22.15 -41.99
CA ASP A 139 -10.26 -22.69 -43.12
C ASP A 139 -9.80 -24.11 -43.49
N ALA A 140 -8.52 -24.43 -43.26
CA ALA A 140 -7.99 -25.79 -43.37
C ALA A 140 -8.62 -26.76 -42.36
N ASP A 141 -8.74 -26.38 -41.10
CA ASP A 141 -9.35 -27.23 -40.07
C ASP A 141 -10.84 -27.45 -40.32
N ARG A 142 -11.54 -26.42 -40.83
CA ARG A 142 -12.94 -26.54 -41.26
C ARG A 142 -13.10 -27.51 -42.42
N GLN A 143 -12.19 -27.45 -43.39
CA GLN A 143 -12.18 -28.35 -44.54
C GLN A 143 -11.91 -29.80 -44.11
N ILE A 144 -11.00 -30.01 -43.16
CA ILE A 144 -10.71 -31.34 -42.60
C ILE A 144 -11.94 -31.91 -41.89
N LEU A 145 -12.63 -31.12 -41.07
CA LEU A 145 -13.86 -31.57 -40.40
C LEU A 145 -15.00 -31.85 -41.37
N ALA A 146 -15.15 -31.03 -42.42
CA ALA A 146 -16.11 -31.28 -43.48
C ALA A 146 -15.81 -32.60 -44.21
N SER A 147 -14.54 -32.85 -44.54
CA SER A 147 -14.11 -34.10 -45.18
C SER A 147 -14.33 -35.32 -44.29
N TYR A 148 -14.12 -35.18 -42.97
CA TYR A 148 -14.39 -36.25 -42.01
C TYR A 148 -15.89 -36.55 -41.94
N ASN A 149 -16.74 -35.54 -41.88
CA ASN A 149 -18.19 -35.74 -41.87
C ASN A 149 -18.69 -36.41 -43.15
N ASP A 150 -18.16 -36.04 -44.32
CA ASP A 150 -18.51 -36.66 -45.60
C ASP A 150 -18.07 -38.14 -45.66
N LEU A 151 -16.88 -38.46 -45.16
CA LEU A 151 -16.37 -39.83 -45.10
C LEU A 151 -17.23 -40.75 -44.22
N PHE A 152 -17.80 -40.22 -43.15
CA PHE A 152 -18.62 -40.98 -42.21
C PHE A 152 -20.13 -40.89 -42.48
N ALA A 153 -20.58 -40.03 -43.41
CA ALA A 153 -21.99 -39.92 -43.81
C ALA A 153 -22.55 -41.21 -44.43
N GLY A 154 -21.69 -42.08 -44.97
CA GLY A 154 -22.06 -43.37 -45.56
C GLY A 154 -22.01 -44.57 -44.61
N ILE A 155 -21.48 -44.41 -43.39
CA ILE A 155 -21.39 -45.50 -42.41
C ILE A 155 -22.54 -45.30 -41.42
N GLY A 156 -23.65 -46.01 -41.66
CA GLY A 156 -24.86 -45.94 -40.85
C GLY A 156 -24.61 -46.32 -39.39
N ASN A 157 -24.30 -45.34 -38.55
CA ASN A 157 -24.43 -45.46 -37.11
C ASN A 157 -25.81 -44.95 -36.69
N SER A 158 -26.49 -45.76 -35.87
CA SER A 158 -27.81 -45.44 -35.29
C SER A 158 -27.80 -44.07 -34.60
N PRO A 159 -28.94 -43.34 -34.62
CA PRO A 159 -29.03 -42.04 -33.98
C PRO A 159 -28.76 -42.19 -32.48
N ILE A 160 -27.63 -41.64 -32.03
CA ILE A 160 -27.41 -41.40 -30.61
C ILE A 160 -28.50 -40.42 -30.20
N SER A 161 -29.37 -40.88 -29.30
CA SER A 161 -30.42 -40.09 -28.68
C SER A 161 -29.85 -38.74 -28.27
N SER A 162 -30.42 -37.67 -28.81
CA SER A 162 -30.10 -36.30 -28.43
C SER A 162 -30.36 -36.13 -26.94
N THR A 163 -29.32 -36.33 -26.11
CA THR A 163 -29.26 -35.69 -24.80
C THR A 163 -29.47 -34.19 -25.03
N PRO A 164 -30.25 -33.51 -24.18
CA PRO A 164 -30.50 -32.09 -24.37
C PRO A 164 -29.14 -31.41 -24.42
N SER A 165 -28.85 -30.79 -25.57
CA SER A 165 -27.73 -29.89 -25.74
C SER A 165 -27.83 -28.88 -24.60
N SER A 166 -27.02 -29.07 -23.56
CA SER A 166 -26.78 -28.05 -22.57
C SER A 166 -26.12 -26.93 -23.35
N ALA A 167 -26.96 -26.00 -23.82
CA ALA A 167 -26.56 -24.83 -24.56
C ALA A 167 -25.42 -24.19 -23.76
N ASN A 168 -24.22 -24.28 -24.33
CA ASN A 168 -23.01 -23.79 -23.72
C ASN A 168 -23.08 -22.25 -23.68
N LYS A 169 -23.80 -21.71 -22.69
CA LYS A 169 -23.97 -20.27 -22.41
C LYS A 169 -22.69 -19.60 -21.86
N GLN A 170 -21.56 -20.28 -21.91
CA GLN A 170 -20.31 -19.87 -21.27
C GLN A 170 -19.59 -18.64 -21.89
N PRO A 171 -19.63 -18.35 -23.21
CA PRO A 171 -18.87 -17.21 -23.75
C PRO A 171 -19.54 -15.84 -23.54
N ALA A 172 -20.88 -15.76 -23.52
CA ALA A 172 -21.59 -14.49 -23.31
C ALA A 172 -21.51 -14.02 -21.85
N GLN A 173 -21.72 -14.93 -20.89
CA GLN A 173 -21.63 -14.64 -19.45
C GLN A 173 -20.21 -14.22 -19.01
N THR A 174 -19.19 -14.74 -19.69
CA THR A 174 -17.78 -14.42 -19.39
C THR A 174 -17.42 -12.99 -19.82
N LYS A 175 -17.90 -12.52 -20.98
CA LYS A 175 -17.69 -11.14 -21.46
C LYS A 175 -18.39 -10.11 -20.57
N GLU A 176 -19.64 -10.39 -20.18
CA GLU A 176 -20.42 -9.53 -19.28
C GLU A 176 -19.73 -9.38 -17.92
N ARG A 177 -19.22 -10.47 -17.33
CA ARG A 177 -18.53 -10.45 -16.04
C ARG A 177 -17.21 -9.66 -16.10
N LYS A 178 -16.43 -9.80 -17.17
CA LYS A 178 -15.20 -9.02 -17.38
C LYS A 178 -15.51 -7.52 -17.54
N GLN A 179 -16.52 -7.19 -18.33
CA GLN A 179 -16.93 -5.79 -18.55
C GLN A 179 -17.45 -5.15 -17.27
N PHE A 180 -18.23 -5.90 -16.47
CA PHE A 180 -18.66 -5.45 -15.15
C PHE A 180 -17.49 -5.20 -14.20
N ALA A 181 -16.48 -6.10 -14.17
CA ALA A 181 -15.28 -5.91 -13.36
C ALA A 181 -14.50 -4.65 -13.78
N ILE A 182 -14.34 -4.41 -15.08
CA ILE A 182 -13.69 -3.19 -15.61
C ILE A 182 -14.47 -1.94 -15.18
N GLN A 183 -15.80 -1.95 -15.29
CA GLN A 183 -16.61 -0.80 -14.87
C GLN A 183 -16.51 -0.56 -13.37
N LYS A 184 -16.60 -1.63 -12.56
CA LYS A 184 -16.41 -1.56 -11.10
C LYS A 184 -15.05 -0.97 -10.73
N ALA A 185 -13.97 -1.35 -11.42
CA ALA A 185 -12.64 -0.79 -11.20
C ALA A 185 -12.59 0.72 -11.54
N LYS A 186 -13.18 1.13 -12.66
CA LYS A 186 -13.24 2.54 -13.07
C LYS A 186 -14.00 3.41 -12.06
N ASP A 187 -15.16 2.92 -11.61
CA ASP A 187 -15.99 3.63 -10.64
C ASP A 187 -15.28 3.73 -9.28
N ALA A 188 -14.64 2.64 -8.84
CA ALA A 188 -13.82 2.63 -7.62
C ALA A 188 -12.61 3.60 -7.72
N MET A 189 -11.94 3.67 -8.87
CA MET A 189 -10.85 4.62 -9.10
C MET A 189 -11.33 6.08 -9.10
N ALA A 190 -12.51 6.36 -9.64
CA ALA A 190 -13.10 7.70 -9.62
C ALA A 190 -13.45 8.11 -8.17
N ALA A 191 -14.06 7.21 -7.40
CA ALA A 191 -14.32 7.41 -5.98
C ALA A 191 -13.03 7.61 -5.18
N TYR A 192 -11.97 6.83 -5.47
CA TYR A 192 -10.67 6.95 -4.82
C TYR A 192 -10.05 8.33 -5.04
N LYS A 193 -10.09 8.84 -6.29
CA LYS A 193 -9.61 10.19 -6.61
C LYS A 193 -10.40 11.28 -5.90
N ALA A 194 -11.73 11.14 -5.80
CA ALA A 194 -12.56 12.09 -5.07
C ALA A 194 -12.21 12.12 -3.58
N LYS A 195 -12.06 10.94 -2.95
CA LYS A 195 -11.68 10.84 -1.53
C LYS A 195 -10.27 11.34 -1.26
N MET A 196 -9.33 11.13 -2.19
CA MET A 196 -7.98 11.70 -2.10
C MET A 196 -7.99 13.24 -2.10
N ALA A 197 -8.85 13.85 -2.93
CA ALA A 197 -8.99 15.30 -2.95
C ALA A 197 -9.63 15.84 -1.65
N GLU A 198 -10.62 15.13 -1.10
CA GLU A 198 -11.21 15.44 0.21
C GLU A 198 -10.16 15.31 1.32
N LEU A 199 -9.36 14.24 1.29
CA LEU A 199 -8.28 14.00 2.24
C LEU A 199 -7.26 15.14 2.20
N GLN A 200 -6.84 15.56 1.00
CA GLN A 200 -5.92 16.67 0.82
C GLN A 200 -6.50 17.97 1.40
N MET A 201 -7.79 18.24 1.17
CA MET A 201 -8.47 19.41 1.74
C MET A 201 -8.42 19.41 3.27
N HIS A 202 -8.65 18.25 3.92
CA HIS A 202 -8.53 18.15 5.38
C HIS A 202 -7.08 18.34 5.87
N ILE A 203 -6.10 17.81 5.14
CA ILE A 203 -4.67 18.00 5.46
C ILE A 203 -4.28 19.48 5.34
N ASP A 204 -4.69 20.16 4.26
CA ASP A 204 -4.36 21.57 4.02
C ASP A 204 -5.04 22.51 5.04
N ALA A 205 -6.19 22.11 5.56
CA ALA A 205 -6.88 22.84 6.62
C ALA A 205 -6.19 22.73 7.99
N MET A 206 -5.44 21.64 8.23
CA MET A 206 -4.71 21.42 9.48
C MET A 206 -3.39 22.19 9.47
N MET A 207 -3.41 23.41 10.01
CA MET A 207 -2.21 24.23 10.18
C MET A 207 -1.99 24.59 11.64
N PRO A 208 -0.74 24.51 12.15
CA PRO A 208 -0.42 24.97 13.49
C PRO A 208 -0.63 26.49 13.57
N PRO A 209 -0.83 27.04 14.79
CA PRO A 209 -0.93 28.48 14.98
C PRO A 209 0.26 29.22 14.36
N SER A 210 0.02 30.34 13.69
CA SER A 210 1.08 31.10 13.01
C SER A 210 2.20 31.52 13.98
N ALA A 211 1.82 31.86 15.22
CA ALA A 211 2.73 32.24 16.30
C ALA A 211 3.54 31.07 16.90
N ALA A 212 3.22 29.81 16.57
CA ALA A 212 3.93 28.66 17.12
C ALA A 212 5.41 28.65 16.67
N THR A 213 6.27 28.19 17.58
CA THR A 213 7.70 28.00 17.34
C THR A 213 7.94 26.95 16.24
N PRO A 214 9.11 26.95 15.59
CA PRO A 214 9.45 25.91 14.61
C PRO A 214 9.34 24.49 15.17
N GLU A 215 9.69 24.30 16.44
CA GLU A 215 9.62 23.02 17.15
C GLU A 215 8.16 22.58 17.36
N GLU A 216 7.29 23.47 17.82
CA GLU A 216 5.86 23.18 17.98
C GLU A 216 5.19 22.89 16.63
N LYS A 217 5.54 23.63 15.57
CA LYS A 217 5.05 23.36 14.21
C LYS A 217 5.46 21.96 13.74
N ARG A 218 6.71 21.57 13.99
CA ARG A 218 7.22 20.23 13.65
C ARG A 218 6.45 19.15 14.40
N ASP A 219 6.22 19.35 15.69
CA ASP A 219 5.48 18.40 16.54
C ASP A 219 4.03 18.27 16.09
N PHE A 220 3.38 19.39 15.76
CA PHE A 220 2.01 19.42 15.24
C PHE A 220 1.86 18.55 13.99
N PHE A 221 2.75 18.71 13.01
CA PHE A 221 2.72 17.92 11.78
C PHE A 221 3.10 16.46 12.02
N SER A 222 4.12 16.20 12.85
CA SER A 222 4.57 14.84 13.15
C SER A 222 3.50 14.03 13.89
N ALA A 223 2.72 14.69 14.76
CA ALA A 223 1.60 14.08 15.47
C ALA A 223 0.40 13.76 14.56
N ARG A 224 0.27 14.44 13.42
CA ARG A 224 -0.85 14.30 12.46
C ARG A 224 -0.46 13.52 11.21
N ILE A 225 0.50 12.61 11.35
CA ILE A 225 0.83 11.65 10.30
C ILE A 225 -0.22 10.54 10.31
N ILE A 226 -0.85 10.32 9.16
CA ILE A 226 -1.86 9.26 9.02
C ILE A 226 -1.13 7.92 8.86
N THR A 227 -1.28 7.06 9.85
CA THR A 227 -0.77 5.69 9.84
C THR A 227 -1.91 4.70 9.59
N THR A 228 -1.73 3.79 8.65
CA THR A 228 -2.71 2.72 8.40
C THR A 228 -2.12 1.39 8.83
N THR A 229 -2.76 0.71 9.78
CA THR A 229 -2.34 -0.63 10.19
C THR A 229 -2.85 -1.64 9.18
N LYS A 230 -1.93 -2.35 8.53
CA LYS A 230 -2.22 -3.51 7.69
C LYS A 230 -1.90 -4.76 8.49
N ILE A 231 -2.89 -5.60 8.71
CA ILE A 231 -2.67 -6.92 9.28
C ILE A 231 -2.21 -7.84 8.15
N GLU A 232 -0.98 -8.34 8.25
CA GLU A 232 -0.45 -9.33 7.32
C GLU A 232 -0.29 -10.66 8.05
N LEU A 233 -0.56 -11.77 7.35
CA LEU A 233 -0.27 -13.12 7.85
C LEU A 233 1.20 -13.43 7.55
N VAL A 234 2.11 -13.13 8.49
CA VAL A 234 3.55 -13.02 8.15
C VAL A 234 4.37 -14.26 8.50
N LYS A 235 3.82 -15.33 9.08
CA LYS A 235 4.64 -16.55 9.26
C LYS A 235 3.84 -17.84 9.34
N GLN A 236 4.25 -18.81 8.53
CA GLN A 236 3.85 -20.21 8.64
C GLN A 236 4.69 -20.86 9.75
N GLY A 237 4.03 -21.44 10.74
CA GLY A 237 4.65 -22.26 11.78
C GLY A 237 4.06 -23.66 11.75
N TRP A 238 4.83 -24.65 12.18
CA TRP A 238 4.36 -26.03 12.30
C TRP A 238 4.29 -26.44 13.77
N VAL A 239 3.14 -26.92 14.22
CA VAL A 239 2.99 -27.54 15.54
C VAL A 239 3.03 -29.05 15.38
N CYS A 240 4.06 -29.66 15.97
CA CYS A 240 4.21 -31.11 15.98
C CYS A 240 3.13 -31.78 16.86
N ASN A 241 2.54 -32.89 16.41
CA ASN A 241 1.58 -33.65 17.23
C ASN A 241 2.23 -34.40 18.41
N TYR A 242 3.51 -34.79 18.28
CA TYR A 242 4.26 -35.54 19.30
C TYR A 242 4.77 -34.65 20.43
N CYS A 243 5.63 -33.67 20.13
CA CYS A 243 6.24 -32.82 21.15
C CYS A 243 5.47 -31.52 21.44
N ARG A 244 4.47 -31.16 20.61
CA ARG A 244 3.73 -29.89 20.69
C ARG A 244 4.59 -28.63 20.60
N CYS A 245 5.85 -28.75 20.17
CA CYS A 245 6.74 -27.62 19.93
C CYS A 245 6.47 -26.96 18.58
N TYR A 246 6.89 -25.69 18.48
CA TYR A 246 6.84 -24.90 17.25
C TYR A 246 8.11 -25.12 16.41
N HIS A 247 7.91 -25.46 15.14
CA HIS A 247 8.96 -25.64 14.14
C HIS A 247 8.74 -24.71 12.94
N LYS A 248 9.82 -24.44 12.17
CA LYS A 248 9.72 -23.68 10.93
C LYS A 248 9.10 -24.51 9.81
N CYS A 249 9.39 -25.81 9.76
CA CYS A 249 8.78 -26.76 8.85
C CYS A 249 8.71 -28.17 9.49
N PRO A 250 7.93 -29.10 8.94
CA PRO A 250 7.81 -30.47 9.47
C PRO A 250 9.14 -31.24 9.53
N ASN A 251 10.11 -30.90 8.67
CA ASN A 251 11.40 -31.60 8.60
C ASN A 251 12.32 -31.31 9.79
N ASP A 252 12.10 -30.20 10.50
CA ASP A 252 12.84 -29.89 11.73
C ASP A 252 12.29 -30.65 12.96
N CYS A 253 11.31 -31.54 12.74
CA CYS A 253 10.70 -32.36 13.78
C CYS A 253 11.50 -33.65 14.01
N VAL A 254 11.60 -34.08 15.27
CA VAL A 254 12.23 -35.36 15.65
C VAL A 254 11.42 -36.57 15.19
N SER A 255 10.10 -36.43 15.08
CA SER A 255 9.17 -37.48 14.64
C SER A 255 8.16 -36.93 13.62
N PRO A 256 8.58 -36.64 12.38
CA PRO A 256 7.71 -36.09 11.34
C PRO A 256 6.57 -37.04 10.93
N GLU A 257 6.73 -38.34 11.12
CA GLU A 257 5.76 -39.40 10.80
C GLU A 257 4.46 -39.30 11.61
N LEU A 258 4.50 -38.70 12.81
CA LEU A 258 3.32 -38.45 13.64
C LEU A 258 2.55 -37.19 13.21
N GLY A 259 3.09 -36.47 12.22
CA GLY A 259 2.49 -35.29 11.62
C GLY A 259 2.36 -34.11 12.58
N GLY A 260 1.44 -33.21 12.24
CA GLY A 260 1.28 -31.93 12.92
C GLY A 260 0.26 -31.06 12.20
N LYS A 261 0.17 -29.81 12.63
CA LYS A 261 -0.72 -28.82 12.04
C LYS A 261 0.05 -27.56 11.68
N TRP A 262 -0.21 -27.03 10.49
CA TRP A 262 0.22 -25.69 10.13
C TRP A 262 -0.58 -24.67 10.92
N ILE A 263 0.11 -23.66 11.41
CA ILE A 263 -0.48 -22.49 12.05
C ILE A 263 0.05 -21.23 11.38
N PHE A 264 -0.73 -20.18 11.47
CA PHE A 264 -0.39 -18.87 10.93
C PHE A 264 -0.31 -17.89 12.09
N PHE A 265 0.73 -17.05 12.09
CA PHE A 265 0.84 -15.94 13.01
C PHE A 265 0.37 -14.66 12.32
N GLU A 266 -0.56 -13.97 12.95
CA GLU A 266 -0.95 -12.61 12.60
C GLU A 266 0.18 -11.66 12.98
N LYS A 267 0.60 -10.80 12.06
CA LYS A 267 1.51 -9.70 12.35
C LYS A 267 0.83 -8.42 11.92
N GLU A 268 0.59 -7.56 12.90
CA GLU A 268 0.20 -6.18 12.64
C GLU A 268 1.42 -5.44 12.09
N VAL A 269 1.29 -4.88 10.89
CA VAL A 269 2.29 -4.02 10.27
C VAL A 269 1.68 -2.63 10.18
N GLU A 270 2.23 -1.68 10.93
CA GLU A 270 1.88 -0.28 10.76
C GLU A 270 2.56 0.24 9.51
N THR A 271 1.77 0.58 8.49
CA THR A 271 2.26 1.22 7.28
C THR A 271 1.98 2.71 7.38
N THR A 272 3.04 3.50 7.47
CA THR A 272 2.94 4.94 7.24
C THR A 272 2.89 5.16 5.73
N GLN A 273 1.80 5.75 5.22
CA GLN A 273 1.75 6.15 3.82
C GLN A 273 2.63 7.39 3.63
N THR A 274 3.90 7.20 3.33
CA THR A 274 4.77 8.28 2.86
C THR A 274 4.57 8.47 1.37
N ILE A 275 4.24 9.69 0.93
CA ILE A 275 4.04 10.06 -0.50
C ILE A 275 5.35 9.98 -1.32
N ILE A 276 6.45 9.51 -0.70
CA ILE A 276 7.77 9.42 -1.32
C ILE A 276 8.19 7.95 -1.27
N ASP A 277 7.78 7.21 -2.29
CA ASP A 277 8.55 6.13 -2.92
C ASP A 277 8.55 6.36 -4.44
#